data_AF-A0AAE8SSU5-F1
#
_entry.id   AF-A0AAE8SSU5-F1
#
_cell.length_a   1.000
_cell.length_b   1.000
_cell.length_c   1.000
_cell.angle_alpha   90.00
_cell.angle_beta   90.00
_cell.angle_gamma   90.00
#
_symmetry.space_group_name_H-M   'P 1'
#
loop_
_entity.id
_entity.type
_entity.pdbx_description
1 polymer ?
#
loop_
_entity_poly.entity_id
_entity_poly.type
_entity_poly.pdbx_seq_one_letter_code
_entity_poly.pdbx_strand_id
1 'polypeptide(L)'
;MVQFVFTPWRDRHELLTARDHFYPDDQDDAGRRRELQHGAVARVSMWMQRGNCPHLVESTALLTAAVLCDTERMSSGGSSTYAVRAAYSTAFSRFVTGLLDMQQDKQRKMSMFSVAKTIGLPATFVELRHQATHEQLPSLARLRSAAEKALAWIWDYYWQHLTADQGAEESRADPCRDAVVEYLDSSAATDPTTKAEGLRVLLARWGKTRVLRAAIEISETTKKVRVLLGSVQLSRELLQSADSSVAGSGASSAAHGVEGARTEYEKVREELAARESSGSKGDAGGGETAAEASSGSENEIGWSSYEQWEPKPIGVV
;
A
#
# COMPACT_ATOMS: atom_id res chain seq x y z
N MET A 1 -13.38 -6.98 -4.96
CA MET A 1 -12.81 -7.46 -3.70
C MET A 1 -11.67 -6.52 -3.38
N VAL A 2 -11.82 -5.71 -2.33
CA VAL A 2 -10.78 -4.78 -1.87
C VAL A 2 -9.61 -5.58 -1.31
N GLN A 3 -8.38 -5.18 -1.66
CA GLN A 3 -7.16 -5.84 -1.19
C GLN A 3 -6.90 -5.38 0.26
N PHE A 4 -7.06 -6.28 1.22
CA PHE A 4 -6.63 -6.03 2.60
C PHE A 4 -5.16 -6.39 2.74
N VAL A 5 -4.34 -5.42 3.17
CA VAL A 5 -2.94 -5.63 3.51
C VAL A 5 -2.81 -5.59 5.02
N PHE A 6 -2.33 -6.69 5.61
CA PHE A 6 -2.13 -6.79 7.05
C PHE A 6 -0.71 -6.37 7.43
N THR A 7 -0.59 -5.45 8.38
CA THR A 7 0.69 -4.94 8.89
C THR A 7 0.86 -5.21 10.38
N PRO A 8 2.10 -5.40 10.89
CA PRO A 8 2.33 -5.70 12.30
C PRO A 8 2.32 -4.48 13.24
N TRP A 9 2.52 -3.29 12.70
CA TRP A 9 2.38 -2.02 13.42
C TRP A 9 0.90 -1.60 13.49
N ARG A 10 0.56 -0.87 14.56
CA ARG A 10 -0.80 -0.37 14.83
C ARG A 10 -1.24 0.63 13.77
N ASP A 11 -0.40 1.64 13.55
CA ASP A 11 -0.68 2.77 12.66
C ASP A 11 0.58 3.14 11.87
N ARG A 12 0.41 3.84 10.73
CA ARG A 12 1.54 4.31 9.91
C ARG A 12 2.52 5.21 10.69
N HIS A 13 2.01 5.98 11.64
CA HIS A 13 2.85 6.82 12.50
C HIS A 13 3.87 5.98 13.28
N GLU A 14 3.48 4.80 13.77
CA GLU A 14 4.38 3.91 14.52
C GLU A 14 5.57 3.44 13.66
N LEU A 15 5.31 3.19 12.36
CA LEU A 15 6.35 2.85 11.39
C LEU A 15 7.30 4.03 11.12
N LEU A 16 6.75 5.24 10.97
CA LEU A 16 7.57 6.45 10.77
C LEU A 16 8.42 6.78 12.01
N THR A 17 7.86 6.63 13.21
CA THR A 17 8.64 6.77 14.45
C THR A 17 9.77 5.75 14.51
N ALA A 18 9.54 4.51 14.11
CA ALA A 18 10.61 3.50 14.06
C ALA A 18 11.70 3.87 13.04
N ARG A 19 11.32 4.39 11.87
CA ARG A 19 12.27 4.91 10.87
C ARG A 19 13.18 5.98 11.48
N ASP A 20 12.58 6.99 12.11
CA ASP A 20 13.30 8.12 12.66
C ASP A 20 14.23 7.67 13.82
N HIS A 21 13.84 6.64 14.56
CA HIS A 21 14.71 6.04 15.59
C HIS A 21 15.87 5.20 15.02
N PHE A 22 15.72 4.61 13.82
CA PHE A 22 16.81 3.89 13.15
C PHE A 22 17.83 4.85 12.52
N TYR A 23 17.35 5.95 11.94
CA TYR A 23 18.13 6.98 11.25
C TYR A 23 17.97 8.35 11.94
N PRO A 24 18.44 8.49 13.19
CA PRO A 24 18.42 9.77 13.90
C PRO A 24 19.38 10.76 13.25
N ASP A 25 19.09 12.05 13.45
CA ASP A 25 19.89 13.14 12.88
C ASP A 25 21.31 13.15 13.45
N ASP A 26 22.28 13.56 12.63
CA ASP A 26 23.70 13.66 13.03
C ASP A 26 23.94 14.60 14.22
N GLN A 27 22.97 15.48 14.52
CA GLN A 27 22.99 16.42 15.64
C GLN A 27 22.72 15.75 17.00
N ASP A 28 22.16 14.54 17.02
CA ASP A 28 21.88 13.84 18.27
C ASP A 28 23.15 13.32 18.94
N ASP A 29 23.20 13.47 20.27
CA ASP A 29 24.25 12.89 21.12
C ASP A 29 24.38 11.38 20.89
N ALA A 30 25.61 10.88 20.89
CA ALA A 30 25.90 9.48 20.60
C ALA A 30 25.21 8.50 21.57
N GLY A 31 24.99 8.89 22.83
CA GLY A 31 24.27 8.10 23.82
C GLY A 31 22.78 8.02 23.51
N ARG A 32 22.14 9.16 23.25
CA ARG A 32 20.72 9.24 22.84
C ARG A 32 20.46 8.45 21.56
N ARG A 33 21.36 8.56 20.59
CA ARG A 33 21.28 7.85 19.32
C ARG A 33 21.20 6.33 19.51
N ARG A 34 22.08 5.79 20.37
CA ARG A 34 22.10 4.37 20.71
C ARG A 34 20.80 3.95 21.40
N GLU A 35 20.33 4.72 22.37
CA GLU A 35 19.08 4.41 23.09
C GLU A 35 17.88 4.31 22.14
N LEU A 36 17.74 5.28 21.22
CA LEU A 36 16.70 5.27 20.19
C LEU A 36 16.80 4.02 19.30
N GLN A 37 18.01 3.71 18.83
CA GLN A 37 18.26 2.52 18.00
C GLN A 37 17.98 1.21 18.74
N HIS A 38 18.35 1.09 20.02
CA HIS A 38 17.99 -0.07 20.86
C HIS A 38 16.47 -0.22 20.97
N GLY A 39 15.76 0.88 21.24
CA GLY A 39 14.29 0.90 21.28
C GLY A 39 13.66 0.50 19.95
N ALA A 40 14.21 0.95 18.83
CA ALA A 40 13.75 0.59 17.50
C ALA A 40 13.94 -0.90 17.20
N VAL A 41 15.11 -1.46 17.52
CA VAL A 41 15.40 -2.89 17.36
C VAL A 41 14.42 -3.73 18.21
N ALA A 42 14.19 -3.35 19.46
CA ALA A 42 13.24 -4.04 20.33
C ALA A 42 11.80 -4.01 19.77
N ARG A 43 11.38 -2.85 19.21
CA ARG A 43 10.07 -2.70 18.57
C ARG A 43 9.92 -3.58 17.34
N VAL A 44 10.92 -3.60 16.45
CA VAL A 44 10.89 -4.49 15.26
C VAL A 44 10.90 -5.96 15.67
N SER A 45 11.65 -6.33 16.71
CA SER A 45 11.60 -7.70 17.25
C SER A 45 10.19 -8.11 17.67
N MET A 46 9.40 -7.19 18.24
CA MET A 46 7.99 -7.43 18.55
C MET A 46 7.15 -7.62 17.28
N TRP A 47 7.36 -6.77 16.26
CA TRP A 47 6.66 -6.90 14.98
C TRP A 47 6.96 -8.21 14.25
N MET A 48 8.19 -8.71 14.36
CA MET A 48 8.56 -10.02 13.80
C MET A 48 7.77 -11.16 14.45
N GLN A 49 7.52 -11.10 15.76
CA GLN A 49 6.72 -12.11 16.47
C GLN A 49 5.23 -12.03 16.13
N ARG A 50 4.73 -10.84 15.77
CA ARG A 50 3.34 -10.66 15.29
C ARG A 50 3.13 -11.21 13.88
N GLY A 51 4.20 -11.39 13.11
CA GLY A 51 4.15 -11.88 11.73
C GLY A 51 3.95 -10.76 10.69
N ASN A 52 4.09 -11.11 9.40
CA ASN A 52 3.95 -10.19 8.27
C ASN A 52 4.85 -8.93 8.31
N CYS A 53 6.01 -9.01 8.97
CA CYS A 53 6.99 -7.94 8.95
C CYS A 53 7.72 -7.92 7.59
N PRO A 54 7.81 -6.77 6.90
CA PRO A 54 8.59 -6.69 5.66
C PRO A 54 10.07 -7.01 5.91
N HIS A 55 10.66 -7.79 5.01
CA HIS A 55 12.06 -8.23 5.10
C HIS A 55 13.06 -7.08 5.24
N LEU A 56 12.79 -5.93 4.62
CA LEU A 56 13.66 -4.74 4.70
C LEU A 56 13.65 -4.11 6.10
N VAL A 57 12.50 -4.16 6.80
CA VAL A 57 12.38 -3.70 8.19
C VAL A 57 13.15 -4.63 9.12
N GLU A 58 12.98 -5.94 8.96
CA GLU A 58 13.77 -6.96 9.67
C GLU A 58 15.28 -6.78 9.42
N SER A 59 15.69 -6.65 8.17
CA SER A 59 17.10 -6.49 7.78
C SER A 59 17.72 -5.24 8.39
N THR A 60 16.98 -4.13 8.43
CA THR A 60 17.42 -2.88 9.08
C THR A 60 17.66 -3.12 10.57
N ALA A 61 16.74 -3.79 11.25
CA ALA A 61 16.89 -4.10 12.68
C ALA A 61 18.07 -5.03 12.96
N LEU A 62 18.27 -6.07 12.15
CA LEU A 62 19.40 -7.01 12.30
C LEU A 62 20.76 -6.32 12.08
N LEU A 63 20.87 -5.49 11.04
CA LEU A 63 22.10 -4.73 10.77
C LEU A 63 22.39 -3.72 11.89
N THR A 64 21.36 -2.99 12.33
CA THR A 64 21.49 -2.02 13.44
C THR A 64 21.88 -2.73 14.74
N ALA A 65 21.29 -3.88 15.05
CA ALA A 65 21.65 -4.68 16.23
C ALA A 65 23.12 -5.14 16.20
N ALA A 66 23.64 -5.51 15.02
CA ALA A 66 25.05 -5.86 14.87
C ALA A 66 25.98 -4.64 15.10
N VAL A 67 25.59 -3.46 14.62
CA VAL A 67 26.31 -2.19 14.85
C VAL A 67 26.32 -1.80 16.33
N LEU A 68 25.19 -1.95 17.02
CA LEU A 68 25.08 -1.68 18.46
C LEU A 68 25.98 -2.63 19.26
N CYS A 69 25.91 -3.95 19.00
CA CYS A 69 26.78 -4.94 19.65
C CYS A 69 28.28 -4.61 19.52
N ASP A 70 28.69 -4.12 18.35
CA ASP A 70 30.08 -3.74 18.08
C ASP A 70 30.50 -2.46 18.82
N THR A 71 29.58 -1.52 18.96
CA THR A 71 29.81 -0.26 19.67
C THR A 71 29.86 -0.47 21.20
N GLU A 72 28.96 -1.30 21.73
CA GLU A 72 28.97 -1.74 23.13
C GLU A 72 30.25 -2.50 23.46
N ARG A 73 30.71 -3.35 22.54
CA ARG A 73 32.01 -4.02 22.67
C ARG A 73 33.15 -3.01 22.83
N MET A 74 33.16 -1.94 22.03
CA MET A 74 34.20 -0.91 22.12
C MET A 74 34.11 -0.09 23.40
N SER A 75 32.91 0.06 23.97
CA SER A 75 32.66 0.88 25.17
C SER A 75 32.86 0.09 26.48
N SER A 76 32.41 -1.16 26.52
CA SER A 76 32.29 -1.96 27.75
C SER A 76 33.12 -3.25 27.73
N GLY A 77 33.82 -3.55 26.63
CA GLY A 77 34.67 -4.75 26.49
C GLY A 77 33.94 -6.10 26.46
N GLY A 78 32.60 -6.10 26.49
CA GLY A 78 31.79 -7.28 26.81
C GLY A 78 31.62 -8.35 25.73
N SER A 79 31.85 -8.04 24.44
CA SER A 79 31.64 -9.00 23.35
C SER A 79 32.93 -9.39 22.63
N SER A 80 33.08 -10.69 22.33
CA SER A 80 34.21 -11.21 21.57
C SER A 80 34.20 -10.66 20.14
N THR A 81 35.38 -10.30 19.61
CA THR A 81 35.55 -9.87 18.21
C THR A 81 34.96 -10.87 17.22
N TYR A 82 35.03 -12.16 17.55
CA TYR A 82 34.48 -13.23 16.72
C TYR A 82 32.95 -13.23 16.71
N ALA A 83 32.32 -13.01 17.87
CA ALA A 83 30.87 -12.95 18.00
C ALA A 83 30.26 -11.80 17.18
N VAL A 84 30.89 -10.62 17.25
CA VAL A 84 30.46 -9.46 16.46
C VAL A 84 30.62 -9.69 14.96
N ARG A 85 31.73 -10.30 14.52
CA ARG A 85 31.92 -10.68 13.11
C ARG A 85 30.85 -11.67 12.64
N ALA A 86 30.50 -12.65 13.47
CA ALA A 86 29.42 -13.59 13.18
C ALA A 86 28.07 -12.87 13.05
N ALA A 87 27.74 -11.98 14.00
CA ALA A 87 26.49 -11.19 13.97
C ALA A 87 26.36 -10.36 12.68
N TYR A 88 27.40 -9.62 12.30
CA TYR A 88 27.42 -8.87 11.04
C TYR A 88 27.26 -9.80 9.83
N SER A 89 28.00 -10.92 9.79
CA SER A 89 27.96 -11.86 8.68
C SER A 89 26.56 -12.46 8.51
N THR A 90 25.90 -12.84 9.61
CA THR A 90 24.53 -13.36 9.61
C THR A 90 23.52 -12.31 9.19
N ALA A 91 23.57 -11.10 9.77
CA ALA A 91 22.67 -10.00 9.42
C ALA A 91 22.78 -9.64 7.93
N PHE A 92 24.00 -9.48 7.44
CA PHE A 92 24.26 -9.15 6.04
C PHE A 92 23.84 -10.28 5.09
N SER A 93 24.11 -11.54 5.44
CA SER A 93 23.70 -12.68 4.62
C SER A 93 22.18 -12.83 4.54
N ARG A 94 21.45 -12.57 5.64
CA ARG A 94 19.99 -12.55 5.64
C ARG A 94 19.43 -11.41 4.79
N PHE A 95 19.99 -10.21 4.92
CA PHE A 95 19.61 -9.06 4.09
C PHE A 95 19.70 -9.39 2.59
N VAL A 96 20.89 -9.77 2.12
CA VAL A 96 21.15 -10.02 0.69
C VAL A 96 20.34 -11.21 0.19
N THR A 97 20.30 -12.33 0.93
CA THR A 97 19.60 -13.54 0.46
C THR A 97 18.10 -13.30 0.40
N GLY A 98 17.49 -12.76 1.47
CA GLY A 98 16.05 -12.51 1.48
C GLY A 98 15.60 -11.47 0.44
N LEU A 99 16.40 -10.43 0.21
CA LEU A 99 16.10 -9.43 -0.81
C LEU A 99 16.11 -10.03 -2.23
N LEU A 100 17.11 -10.85 -2.54
CA LEU A 100 17.22 -11.49 -3.85
C LEU A 100 16.17 -12.58 -4.05
N ASP A 101 15.82 -13.33 -3.00
CA ASP A 101 14.79 -14.37 -3.06
C ASP A 101 13.39 -13.76 -3.29
N MET A 102 13.09 -12.62 -2.65
CA MET A 102 11.83 -11.89 -2.87
C MET A 102 11.66 -11.41 -4.32
N GLN A 103 12.76 -11.17 -5.02
CA GLN A 103 12.80 -10.63 -6.38
C GLN A 103 13.03 -11.72 -7.43
N GLN A 104 13.15 -12.98 -7.01
CA GLN A 104 13.36 -14.09 -7.92
C GLN A 104 12.04 -14.53 -8.55
N ASP A 105 12.00 -14.57 -9.88
CA ASP A 105 10.86 -15.09 -10.61
C ASP A 105 10.62 -16.58 -10.30
N LYS A 106 9.37 -16.93 -9.98
CA LYS A 106 8.97 -18.32 -9.68
C LYS A 106 9.17 -19.27 -10.87
N GLN A 107 9.25 -18.74 -12.09
CA GLN A 107 9.34 -19.52 -13.34
C GLN A 107 10.78 -19.82 -13.77
N ARG A 108 11.76 -18.98 -13.41
CA ARG A 108 13.16 -19.18 -13.79
C ARG A 108 14.12 -18.86 -12.65
N LYS A 109 15.00 -19.82 -12.37
CA LYS A 109 16.13 -19.63 -11.46
C LYS A 109 17.17 -18.74 -12.15
N MET A 110 17.15 -17.46 -11.83
CA MET A 110 18.19 -16.51 -12.25
C MET A 110 19.37 -16.58 -11.27
N SER A 111 20.57 -16.21 -11.74
CA SER A 111 21.71 -16.10 -10.83
C SER A 111 21.52 -14.93 -9.85
N MET A 112 22.05 -15.04 -8.63
CA MET A 112 21.99 -13.95 -7.64
C MET A 112 22.56 -12.64 -8.17
N PHE A 113 23.63 -12.70 -8.99
CA PHE A 113 24.20 -11.53 -9.64
C PHE A 113 23.27 -10.90 -10.68
N SER A 114 22.54 -11.72 -11.44
CA SER A 114 21.56 -11.25 -12.41
C SER A 114 20.40 -10.54 -11.73
N VAL A 115 19.87 -11.13 -10.65
CA VAL A 115 18.79 -10.52 -9.86
C VAL A 115 19.27 -9.22 -9.22
N ALA A 116 20.47 -9.21 -8.63
CA ALA A 116 21.09 -8.01 -8.04
C ALA A 116 21.20 -6.86 -9.05
N LYS A 117 21.59 -7.16 -10.30
CA LYS A 117 21.68 -6.15 -11.36
C LYS A 117 20.32 -5.54 -11.70
N THR A 118 19.25 -6.34 -11.69
CA THR A 118 17.89 -5.85 -11.97
C THR A 118 17.40 -4.87 -10.91
N ILE A 119 17.70 -5.13 -9.64
CA ILE A 119 17.26 -4.29 -8.50
C ILE A 119 18.23 -3.14 -8.18
N GLY A 120 19.36 -3.04 -8.88
CA GLY A 120 20.39 -2.05 -8.61
C GLY A 120 21.20 -2.30 -7.33
N LEU A 121 21.24 -3.54 -6.84
CA LEU A 121 22.06 -3.92 -5.69
C LEU A 121 23.53 -4.07 -6.12
N PRO A 122 24.49 -3.45 -5.40
CA PRO A 122 25.91 -3.58 -5.74
C PRO A 122 26.36 -5.05 -5.78
N ALA A 123 27.03 -5.47 -6.86
CA ALA A 123 27.56 -6.82 -7.00
C ALA A 123 28.53 -7.21 -5.87
N THR A 124 29.19 -6.21 -5.26
CA THR A 124 30.05 -6.39 -4.08
C THR A 124 29.32 -6.97 -2.87
N PHE A 125 28.00 -6.75 -2.75
CA PHE A 125 27.20 -7.33 -1.66
C PHE A 125 26.92 -8.81 -1.89
N VAL A 126 26.65 -9.19 -3.14
CA VAL A 126 26.49 -10.60 -3.53
C VAL A 126 27.78 -11.37 -3.30
N GLU A 127 28.91 -10.77 -3.69
CA GLU A 127 30.25 -11.34 -3.47
C GLU A 127 30.57 -11.48 -1.97
N LEU A 128 30.32 -10.43 -1.18
CA LEU A 128 30.57 -10.48 0.26
C LEU A 128 29.70 -11.53 0.96
N ARG A 129 28.44 -11.70 0.52
CA ARG A 129 27.56 -12.76 1.00
C ARG A 129 28.13 -14.13 0.64
N HIS A 130 28.56 -14.35 -0.61
CA HIS A 130 29.15 -15.62 -1.03
C HIS A 130 30.36 -15.99 -0.16
N GLN A 131 31.27 -15.03 0.02
CA GLN A 131 32.44 -15.17 0.89
C GLN A 131 32.05 -15.49 2.34
N ALA A 132 31.09 -14.77 2.92
CA ALA A 132 30.67 -14.97 4.31
C ALA A 132 30.06 -16.36 4.58
N THR A 133 29.45 -16.99 3.57
CA THR A 133 28.78 -18.30 3.74
C THR A 133 29.64 -19.49 3.36
N HIS A 134 30.52 -19.35 2.35
CA HIS A 134 31.27 -20.48 1.79
C HIS A 134 32.77 -20.40 2.01
N GLU A 135 33.32 -19.22 2.27
CA GLU A 135 34.74 -19.02 2.45
C GLU A 135 35.06 -18.62 3.91
N GLN A 136 36.26 -18.08 4.12
CA GLN A 136 36.66 -17.55 5.41
C GLN A 136 35.87 -16.28 5.74
N LEU A 137 35.45 -16.19 7.02
CA LEU A 137 34.69 -15.06 7.52
C LEU A 137 35.42 -13.74 7.25
N PRO A 138 34.76 -12.72 6.65
CA PRO A 138 35.41 -11.45 6.35
C PRO A 138 35.98 -10.74 7.57
N SER A 139 36.89 -9.80 7.33
CA SER A 139 37.44 -8.94 8.38
C SER A 139 36.37 -8.00 8.94
N LEU A 140 36.51 -7.65 10.23
CA LEU A 140 35.55 -6.79 10.91
C LEU A 140 35.43 -5.41 10.23
N ALA A 141 36.54 -4.82 9.78
CA ALA A 141 36.52 -3.53 9.09
C ALA A 141 35.71 -3.58 7.78
N ARG A 142 35.82 -4.67 7.03
CA ARG A 142 35.05 -4.87 5.79
C ARG A 142 33.56 -5.06 6.09
N LEU A 143 33.23 -5.79 7.16
CA LEU A 143 31.84 -5.99 7.59
C LEU A 143 31.19 -4.69 8.08
N ARG A 144 31.90 -3.85 8.85
CA ARG A 144 31.42 -2.52 9.27
C ARG A 144 31.08 -1.63 8.08
N SER A 145 32.03 -1.47 7.16
CA SER A 145 31.82 -0.67 5.95
C SER A 145 30.68 -1.23 5.08
N ALA A 146 30.54 -2.55 5.01
CA ALA A 146 29.44 -3.18 4.28
C ALA A 146 28.08 -2.95 4.95
N ALA A 147 28.01 -3.03 6.28
CA ALA A 147 26.78 -2.78 7.04
C ALA A 147 26.32 -1.32 6.91
N GLU A 148 27.23 -0.35 7.01
CA GLU A 148 26.94 1.07 6.80
C GLU A 148 26.38 1.32 5.38
N LYS A 149 27.05 0.78 4.36
CA LYS A 149 26.59 0.88 2.96
C LYS A 149 25.25 0.17 2.75
N ALA A 150 25.00 -0.94 3.43
CA ALA A 150 23.72 -1.65 3.35
C ALA A 150 22.59 -0.84 3.98
N LEU A 151 22.82 -0.24 5.17
CA LEU A 151 21.82 0.63 5.83
C LEU A 151 21.50 1.85 4.95
N ALA A 152 22.51 2.50 4.38
CA ALA A 152 22.31 3.61 3.44
C ALA A 152 21.51 3.16 2.19
N TRP A 153 21.84 1.99 1.63
CA TRP A 153 21.10 1.45 0.49
C TRP A 153 19.63 1.12 0.85
N ILE A 154 19.37 0.55 2.03
CA ILE A 154 18.00 0.26 2.48
C ILE A 154 17.21 1.55 2.71
N TRP A 155 17.86 2.60 3.20
CA TRP A 155 17.26 3.93 3.30
C TRP A 155 16.77 4.42 1.94
N ASP A 156 17.66 4.43 0.95
CA ASP A 156 17.34 4.88 -0.41
C ASP A 156 16.31 3.98 -1.11
N TYR A 157 16.34 2.67 -0.85
CA TYR A 157 15.43 1.74 -1.53
C TYR A 157 14.03 1.69 -0.91
N TYR A 158 13.91 1.91 0.40
CA TYR A 158 12.66 1.66 1.12
C TYR A 158 12.25 2.81 2.04
N TRP A 159 13.08 3.18 3.02
CA TRP A 159 12.66 4.08 4.09
C TRP A 159 12.37 5.51 3.60
N GLN A 160 13.10 6.02 2.61
CA GLN A 160 12.88 7.36 2.07
C GLN A 160 11.52 7.49 1.35
N HIS A 161 11.02 6.39 0.79
CA HIS A 161 9.75 6.39 0.06
C HIS A 161 8.55 6.27 0.98
N LEU A 162 8.76 5.95 2.27
CA LEU A 162 7.69 5.95 3.26
C LEU A 162 7.32 7.39 3.63
N THR A 163 6.55 8.07 2.79
CA THR A 163 5.95 9.36 3.13
C THR A 163 4.71 9.14 4.01
N ALA A 164 4.32 10.18 4.74
CA ALA A 164 3.07 10.21 5.50
C ALA A 164 1.82 10.18 4.58
N ASP A 165 1.98 10.48 3.30
CA ASP A 165 0.87 10.73 2.36
C ASP A 165 0.57 9.54 1.41
N GLN A 166 1.47 8.56 1.28
CA GLN A 166 1.24 7.40 0.40
C GLN A 166 0.14 6.44 0.88
N GLY A 167 -0.27 6.50 2.16
CA GLY A 167 -1.48 5.83 2.62
C GLY A 167 -2.76 6.65 2.39
N ALA A 168 -2.63 7.92 2.04
CA ALA A 168 -3.73 8.83 1.75
C ALA A 168 -4.05 8.88 0.24
N GLU A 169 -3.15 8.51 -0.67
CA GLU A 169 -3.47 8.45 -2.11
C GLU A 169 -4.38 7.29 -2.49
N GLU A 170 -4.33 6.14 -1.79
CA GLU A 170 -5.26 5.02 -2.04
C GLU A 170 -6.62 5.16 -1.32
N SER A 171 -6.76 6.10 -0.37
CA SER A 171 -7.99 6.25 0.43
C SER A 171 -8.54 7.67 0.56
N ARG A 172 -7.87 8.72 0.08
CA ARG A 172 -8.54 9.99 -0.19
C ARG A 172 -9.21 9.82 -1.54
N ALA A 173 -10.50 9.51 -1.50
CA ALA A 173 -11.46 9.99 -2.49
C ALA A 173 -10.95 11.32 -3.09
N ASP A 174 -10.38 11.31 -4.30
CA ASP A 174 -10.07 12.56 -4.99
C ASP A 174 -11.42 13.27 -5.14
N PRO A 175 -11.62 14.43 -4.50
CA PRO A 175 -12.92 15.09 -4.52
C PRO A 175 -13.34 15.45 -5.95
N CYS A 176 -12.38 15.57 -6.87
CA CYS A 176 -12.64 15.70 -8.30
C CYS A 176 -13.17 14.40 -8.91
N ARG A 177 -12.59 13.25 -8.56
CA ARG A 177 -13.03 11.93 -9.03
C ARG A 177 -14.43 11.61 -8.54
N ASP A 178 -14.73 11.84 -7.27
CA ASP A 178 -16.05 11.57 -6.71
C ASP A 178 -17.12 12.48 -7.30
N ALA A 179 -16.83 13.77 -7.48
CA ALA A 179 -17.74 14.71 -8.15
C ALA A 179 -17.99 14.34 -9.62
N VAL A 180 -16.98 13.78 -10.32
CA VAL A 180 -17.16 13.27 -11.69
C VAL A 180 -18.02 12.01 -11.68
N VAL A 181 -17.82 11.07 -10.75
CA VAL A 181 -18.67 9.87 -10.63
C VAL A 181 -20.12 10.25 -10.31
N GLU A 182 -20.36 11.19 -9.42
CA GLU A 182 -21.70 11.70 -9.08
C GLU A 182 -22.41 12.35 -10.28
N TYR A 183 -21.67 13.16 -11.06
CA TYR A 183 -22.18 13.71 -12.32
C TYR A 183 -22.52 12.62 -13.35
N LEU A 184 -21.65 11.62 -13.49
CA LEU A 184 -21.88 10.51 -14.43
C LEU A 184 -23.08 9.64 -14.01
N ASP A 185 -23.25 9.38 -12.71
CA ASP A 185 -24.39 8.61 -12.17
C ASP A 185 -25.71 9.40 -12.26
N SER A 186 -25.71 10.72 -12.08
CA SER A 186 -26.91 11.59 -12.20
C SER A 186 -27.30 11.96 -13.65
N SER A 187 -26.36 11.86 -14.60
CA SER A 187 -26.59 12.23 -16.00
C SER A 187 -27.61 11.33 -16.74
N ALA A 188 -27.95 10.16 -16.19
CA ALA A 188 -28.87 9.21 -16.82
C ALA A 188 -30.36 9.59 -16.71
N ALA A 189 -30.71 10.50 -15.79
CA ALA A 189 -32.11 10.83 -15.46
C ALA A 189 -32.52 12.27 -15.78
N THR A 190 -31.61 13.09 -16.33
CA THR A 190 -31.78 14.56 -16.34
C THR A 190 -31.75 15.15 -17.76
N ASP A 191 -32.51 16.23 -17.96
CA ASP A 191 -32.57 16.97 -19.23
C ASP A 191 -31.19 17.43 -19.74
N PRO A 192 -31.00 17.52 -21.07
CA PRO A 192 -29.71 17.87 -21.69
C PRO A 192 -29.20 19.27 -21.29
N THR A 193 -30.08 20.18 -20.90
CA THR A 193 -29.75 21.51 -20.39
C THR A 193 -29.08 21.45 -19.01
N THR A 194 -29.60 20.60 -18.12
CA THR A 194 -29.07 20.39 -16.76
C THR A 194 -27.73 19.65 -16.80
N LYS A 195 -27.54 18.74 -17.77
CA LYS A 195 -26.26 18.08 -18.04
C LYS A 195 -25.16 19.09 -18.41
N ALA A 196 -25.48 20.03 -19.30
CA ALA A 196 -24.53 21.07 -19.71
C ALA A 196 -24.14 22.01 -18.55
N GLU A 197 -25.08 22.33 -17.67
CA GLU A 197 -24.82 23.17 -16.50
C GLU A 197 -23.96 22.46 -15.45
N GLY A 198 -24.25 21.18 -15.17
CA GLY A 198 -23.43 20.35 -14.27
C GLY A 198 -21.97 20.22 -14.74
N LEU A 199 -21.77 20.05 -16.05
CA LEU A 199 -20.43 20.02 -16.65
C LEU A 199 -19.70 21.36 -16.54
N ARG A 200 -20.41 22.48 -16.72
CA ARG A 200 -19.84 23.84 -16.56
C ARG A 200 -19.37 24.09 -15.14
N VAL A 201 -20.18 23.73 -14.15
CA VAL A 201 -19.83 23.86 -12.72
C VAL A 201 -18.60 23.01 -12.36
N LEU A 202 -18.52 21.78 -12.86
CA LEU A 202 -17.36 20.90 -12.66
C LEU A 202 -16.08 21.49 -13.28
N LEU A 203 -16.17 21.99 -14.51
CA LEU A 203 -15.04 22.57 -15.22
C LEU A 203 -14.57 23.89 -14.59
N ALA A 204 -15.49 24.71 -14.10
CA ALA A 204 -15.17 25.95 -13.39
C ALA A 204 -14.46 25.67 -12.06
N ARG A 205 -14.84 24.59 -11.35
CA ARG A 205 -14.30 24.26 -10.03
C ARG A 205 -12.94 23.55 -10.08
N TRP A 206 -12.74 22.63 -11.01
CA TRP A 206 -11.57 21.73 -11.01
C TRP A 206 -10.64 21.90 -12.22
N GLY A 207 -11.11 22.58 -13.28
CA GLY A 207 -10.35 22.78 -14.51
C GLY A 207 -10.37 21.57 -15.45
N LYS A 208 -10.34 21.85 -16.75
CA LYS A 208 -10.50 20.86 -17.84
C LYS A 208 -9.50 19.70 -17.76
N THR A 209 -8.22 20.01 -17.53
CA THR A 209 -7.14 19.01 -17.51
C THR A 209 -7.30 17.99 -16.38
N ARG A 210 -7.79 18.45 -15.23
CA ARG A 210 -7.97 17.60 -14.04
C ARG A 210 -9.20 16.71 -14.17
N VAL A 211 -10.31 17.26 -14.67
CA VAL A 211 -11.53 16.49 -14.97
C VAL A 211 -11.26 15.41 -16.03
N LEU A 212 -10.47 15.72 -17.06
CA LEU A 212 -10.12 14.76 -18.10
C LEU A 212 -9.26 13.60 -17.55
N ARG A 213 -8.26 13.90 -16.70
CA ARG A 213 -7.47 12.88 -16.01
C ARG A 213 -8.34 11.96 -15.16
N ALA A 214 -9.21 12.55 -14.34
CA ALA A 214 -10.14 11.80 -13.50
C ALA A 214 -11.09 10.91 -14.33
N ALA A 215 -11.59 11.40 -15.46
CA ALA A 215 -12.45 10.61 -16.34
C ALA A 215 -11.73 9.40 -16.95
N ILE A 216 -10.47 9.55 -17.37
CA ILE A 216 -9.66 8.43 -17.89
C ILE A 216 -9.41 7.40 -16.78
N GLU A 217 -9.01 7.85 -15.59
CA GLU A 217 -8.75 6.98 -14.45
C GLU A 217 -10.00 6.23 -13.97
N ILE A 218 -11.18 6.89 -14.00
CA ILE A 218 -12.47 6.25 -13.72
C ILE A 218 -12.77 5.17 -14.77
N SER A 219 -12.45 5.41 -16.05
CA SER A 219 -12.70 4.45 -17.12
C SER A 219 -11.84 3.18 -16.99
N GLU A 220 -10.63 3.28 -16.43
CA GLU A 220 -9.75 2.13 -16.21
C GLU A 220 -10.10 1.33 -14.94
N THR A 221 -10.71 1.99 -13.95
CA THR A 221 -10.94 1.42 -12.61
C THR A 221 -12.38 0.93 -12.37
N THR A 222 -13.37 1.47 -13.08
CA THR A 222 -14.78 1.17 -12.80
C THR A 222 -15.28 -0.13 -13.43
N LYS A 223 -16.11 -0.89 -12.68
CA LYS A 223 -16.83 -2.07 -13.20
C LYS A 223 -18.27 -1.75 -13.61
N LYS A 224 -18.76 -0.54 -13.31
CA LYS A 224 -20.10 -0.08 -13.70
C LYS A 224 -20.07 0.34 -15.17
N VAL A 225 -20.69 -0.45 -16.06
CA VAL A 225 -20.75 -0.19 -17.51
C VAL A 225 -21.29 1.22 -17.84
N ARG A 226 -22.21 1.75 -17.03
CA ARG A 226 -22.78 3.10 -17.21
C ARG A 226 -21.74 4.21 -16.98
N VAL A 227 -20.99 4.13 -15.87
CA VAL A 227 -19.94 5.11 -15.52
C VAL A 227 -18.76 5.02 -16.50
N LEU A 228 -18.46 3.81 -16.98
CA LEU A 228 -17.48 3.60 -18.04
C LEU A 228 -17.87 4.33 -19.33
N LEU A 229 -19.10 4.14 -19.81
CA LEU A 229 -19.56 4.78 -21.05
C LEU A 229 -19.63 6.31 -20.88
N GLY A 230 -20.14 6.78 -19.75
CA GLY A 230 -20.22 8.21 -19.44
C GLY A 230 -18.84 8.88 -19.34
N SER A 231 -17.85 8.21 -18.74
CA SER A 231 -16.48 8.73 -18.65
C SER A 231 -15.77 8.80 -20.02
N VAL A 232 -16.02 7.84 -20.91
CA VAL A 232 -15.52 7.85 -22.29
C VAL A 232 -16.21 8.94 -23.15
N GLN A 233 -17.51 9.14 -22.97
CA GLN A 233 -18.22 10.23 -23.65
C GLN A 233 -17.74 11.59 -23.16
N LEU A 234 -17.57 11.76 -21.85
CA LEU A 234 -17.04 12.97 -21.24
C LEU A 234 -15.62 13.29 -21.70
N SER A 235 -14.72 12.30 -21.73
CA SER A 235 -13.35 12.51 -22.23
C SER A 235 -13.36 12.91 -23.71
N ARG A 236 -14.24 12.34 -24.53
CA ARG A 236 -14.42 12.72 -25.94
C ARG A 236 -14.97 14.14 -26.10
N GLU A 237 -15.99 14.55 -25.34
CA GLU A 237 -16.54 15.92 -25.35
C GLU A 237 -15.48 16.95 -24.92
N LEU A 238 -14.64 16.61 -23.94
CA LEU A 238 -13.55 17.47 -23.49
C LEU A 238 -12.41 17.55 -24.50
N LEU A 239 -12.10 16.48 -25.24
CA LEU A 239 -11.11 16.51 -26.32
C LEU A 239 -11.63 17.28 -27.55
N GLN A 240 -12.89 17.06 -27.96
CA GLN A 240 -13.48 17.76 -29.11
C GLN A 240 -13.68 19.27 -28.86
N SER A 241 -13.94 19.67 -27.62
CA SER A 241 -13.96 21.09 -27.25
C SER A 241 -12.57 21.73 -27.16
N ALA A 242 -11.48 20.96 -27.26
CA ALA A 242 -10.13 21.50 -27.44
C ALA A 242 -9.86 21.78 -28.93
N ASP A 243 -10.27 20.87 -29.80
CA ASP A 243 -10.07 20.97 -31.25
C ASP A 243 -10.91 22.09 -31.92
N SER A 244 -12.04 22.48 -31.34
CA SER A 244 -12.82 23.61 -31.86
C SER A 244 -12.15 24.98 -31.68
N SER A 245 -11.05 25.06 -30.92
CA SER A 245 -10.22 26.26 -30.81
C SER A 245 -9.11 26.35 -31.88
N VAL A 246 -8.89 25.27 -32.66
CA VAL A 246 -7.88 25.21 -33.74
C VAL A 246 -8.48 24.51 -34.96
N ALA A 247 -9.17 25.30 -35.79
CA ALA A 247 -9.48 25.12 -37.21
C ALA A 247 -9.69 23.69 -37.79
N GLY A 248 -10.92 23.43 -38.25
CA GLY A 248 -11.20 23.09 -39.66
C GLY A 248 -11.05 21.63 -40.15
N SER A 249 -12.18 21.10 -40.64
CA SER A 249 -12.32 20.05 -41.67
C SER A 249 -12.05 18.58 -41.28
N GLY A 250 -13.13 17.79 -41.23
CA GLY A 250 -13.06 16.33 -41.46
C GLY A 250 -14.13 15.48 -40.76
N ALA A 251 -15.43 15.75 -41.00
CA ALA A 251 -16.52 14.93 -40.42
C ALA A 251 -17.51 14.48 -41.49
N SER A 252 -17.29 13.27 -42.05
CA SER A 252 -18.34 12.48 -42.71
C SER A 252 -17.88 11.03 -42.87
N SER A 253 -17.94 10.24 -41.79
CA SER A 253 -17.87 8.77 -41.87
C SER A 253 -18.33 8.09 -40.56
N ALA A 254 -18.18 8.73 -39.40
CA ALA A 254 -18.48 8.11 -38.11
C ALA A 254 -19.97 8.10 -37.70
N ALA A 255 -20.88 8.72 -38.46
CA ALA A 255 -22.29 8.84 -38.09
C ALA A 255 -23.08 7.52 -38.21
N HIS A 256 -22.68 6.62 -39.12
CA HIS A 256 -23.40 5.35 -39.33
C HIS A 256 -23.16 4.29 -38.24
N GLY A 257 -22.06 4.36 -37.50
CA GLY A 257 -21.79 3.42 -36.40
C GLY A 257 -22.57 3.72 -35.11
N VAL A 258 -23.02 4.97 -34.94
CA VAL A 258 -23.70 5.44 -33.71
C VAL A 258 -25.15 4.97 -33.66
N GLU A 259 -25.80 4.88 -34.81
CA GLU A 259 -27.20 4.44 -34.91
C GLU A 259 -27.32 2.92 -34.68
N GLY A 260 -26.37 2.14 -35.21
CA GLY A 260 -26.25 0.70 -34.95
C GLY A 260 -26.02 0.38 -33.46
N ALA A 261 -25.07 1.07 -32.83
CA ALA A 261 -24.79 0.89 -31.40
C ALA A 261 -25.98 1.28 -30.49
N ARG A 262 -26.81 2.24 -30.92
CA ARG A 262 -28.01 2.67 -30.19
C ARG A 262 -29.12 1.60 -30.25
N THR A 263 -29.29 0.95 -31.41
CA THR A 263 -30.29 -0.13 -31.58
C THR A 263 -29.92 -1.42 -30.84
N GLU A 264 -28.63 -1.77 -30.76
CA GLU A 264 -28.19 -2.90 -29.92
C GLU A 264 -28.40 -2.62 -28.43
N TYR A 265 -28.29 -1.35 -28.02
CA TYR A 265 -28.48 -0.90 -26.63
C TYR A 265 -29.93 -1.03 -26.13
N GLU A 266 -30.92 -0.72 -26.97
CA GLU A 266 -32.33 -0.89 -26.62
C GLU A 266 -32.71 -2.37 -26.46
N LYS A 267 -32.11 -3.23 -27.28
CA LYS A 267 -32.36 -4.68 -27.24
C LYS A 267 -31.82 -5.34 -25.97
N VAL A 268 -30.59 -4.99 -25.57
CA VAL A 268 -29.97 -5.49 -24.34
C VAL A 268 -30.68 -4.95 -23.08
N ARG A 269 -31.22 -3.73 -23.15
CA ARG A 269 -32.01 -3.12 -22.07
C ARG A 269 -33.32 -3.86 -21.80
N GLU A 270 -34.03 -4.29 -22.85
CA GLU A 270 -35.27 -5.07 -22.70
C GLU A 270 -35.00 -6.49 -22.17
N GLU A 271 -33.91 -7.13 -22.59
CA GLU A 271 -33.52 -8.46 -22.09
C GLU A 271 -33.13 -8.48 -20.60
N LEU A 272 -32.53 -7.40 -20.10
CA LEU A 272 -32.17 -7.26 -18.69
C LEU A 272 -33.38 -6.98 -17.79
N ALA A 273 -34.32 -6.14 -18.25
CA ALA A 273 -35.57 -5.87 -17.52
C ALA A 273 -36.43 -7.14 -17.37
N ALA A 274 -36.41 -8.03 -18.37
CA ALA A 274 -37.10 -9.32 -18.31
C ALA A 274 -36.47 -10.33 -17.32
N ARG A 275 -35.17 -10.22 -17.04
CA ARG A 275 -34.47 -11.11 -16.07
C ARG A 275 -34.70 -10.68 -14.63
N GLU A 276 -34.84 -9.38 -14.37
CA GLU A 276 -35.09 -8.83 -13.03
C GLU A 276 -36.50 -9.16 -12.50
N SER A 277 -37.50 -9.33 -13.36
CA SER A 277 -38.86 -9.72 -12.92
C SER A 277 -39.03 -11.21 -12.59
N SER A 278 -38.02 -12.05 -12.87
CA SER A 278 -38.09 -13.52 -12.68
C SER A 278 -37.42 -14.03 -11.39
N GLY A 279 -36.73 -13.17 -10.65
CA GLY A 279 -35.93 -13.54 -9.48
C GLY A 279 -36.58 -13.15 -8.15
N SER A 280 -37.72 -13.74 -7.78
CA SER A 280 -38.19 -13.68 -6.39
C SER A 280 -39.04 -14.90 -6.05
N LYS A 281 -38.44 -15.89 -5.37
CA LYS A 281 -39.13 -16.92 -4.58
C LYS A 281 -38.15 -17.65 -3.65
N GLY A 282 -38.55 -17.79 -2.38
CA GLY A 282 -37.89 -18.55 -1.31
C GLY A 282 -37.22 -17.63 -0.29
N ASP A 283 -37.38 -17.76 1.03
CA ASP A 283 -38.00 -18.80 1.84
C ASP A 283 -38.20 -18.20 3.25
N ALA A 284 -39.34 -18.49 3.89
CA ALA A 284 -39.67 -18.07 5.26
C ALA A 284 -39.83 -19.34 6.10
N GLY A 285 -38.82 -19.65 6.91
CA GLY A 285 -38.81 -20.77 7.85
C GLY A 285 -38.42 -20.26 9.24
N GLY A 286 -39.28 -20.56 10.22
CA GLY A 286 -39.18 -20.09 11.61
C GLY A 286 -38.15 -20.85 12.46
N GLY A 287 -38.04 -20.39 13.72
CA GLY A 287 -37.27 -21.04 14.78
C GLY A 287 -37.43 -20.29 16.08
N GLU A 288 -37.95 -20.98 17.09
CA GLU A 288 -38.44 -20.49 18.37
C GLU A 288 -37.36 -20.09 19.39
N THR A 289 -37.82 -19.27 20.34
CA THR A 289 -37.40 -19.02 21.72
C THR A 289 -36.22 -19.78 22.34
N ALA A 290 -35.36 -19.03 23.05
CA ALA A 290 -34.83 -19.46 24.35
C ALA A 290 -34.74 -18.23 25.28
N ALA A 291 -35.49 -18.28 26.36
CA ALA A 291 -35.37 -17.40 27.51
C ALA A 291 -34.18 -17.84 28.37
N GLU A 292 -33.53 -16.90 29.06
CA GLU A 292 -33.52 -16.82 30.52
C GLU A 292 -32.54 -15.74 30.99
N ALA A 293 -33.10 -14.73 31.64
CA ALA A 293 -32.37 -13.85 32.53
C ALA A 293 -32.13 -14.60 33.86
N SER A 294 -30.88 -14.66 34.30
CA SER A 294 -30.56 -14.98 35.70
C SER A 294 -29.79 -13.81 36.32
N SER A 295 -30.50 -13.10 37.18
CA SER A 295 -29.95 -12.23 38.22
C SER A 295 -29.20 -13.08 39.25
N GLY A 296 -27.96 -12.73 39.58
CA GLY A 296 -27.21 -13.44 40.63
C GLY A 296 -25.90 -12.79 41.05
N SER A 297 -25.98 -12.07 42.16
CA SER A 297 -24.95 -11.79 43.19
C SER A 297 -23.71 -10.97 42.86
N GLU A 298 -23.62 -9.85 43.60
CA GLU A 298 -22.43 -9.09 43.95
C GLU A 298 -21.29 -9.98 44.49
N ASN A 299 -20.06 -9.57 44.17
CA ASN A 299 -18.74 -10.11 44.58
C ASN A 299 -18.05 -11.20 43.72
N GLU A 300 -17.92 -10.97 42.41
CA GLU A 300 -16.76 -11.48 41.65
C GLU A 300 -15.76 -10.33 41.42
N ILE A 301 -14.87 -10.13 42.39
CA ILE A 301 -13.83 -9.09 42.38
C ILE A 301 -12.76 -9.48 41.35
N GLY A 302 -13.00 -9.17 40.08
CA GLY A 302 -11.99 -9.28 39.02
C GLY A 302 -12.54 -9.37 37.60
N TRP A 303 -13.78 -9.83 37.43
CA TRP A 303 -14.42 -9.97 36.12
C TRP A 303 -15.84 -9.43 36.18
N SER A 304 -16.15 -8.48 35.32
CA SER A 304 -17.49 -7.90 35.21
C SER A 304 -17.90 -7.84 33.74
N SER A 305 -19.13 -8.23 33.44
CA SER A 305 -19.71 -8.03 32.11
C SER A 305 -19.90 -6.53 31.85
N TYR A 306 -19.62 -6.09 30.62
CA TYR A 306 -19.74 -4.69 30.23
C TYR A 306 -21.16 -4.40 29.73
N GLU A 307 -21.97 -3.70 30.54
CA GLU A 307 -23.41 -3.54 30.29
C GLU A 307 -23.76 -2.51 29.20
N GLN A 308 -22.92 -1.49 28.98
CA GLN A 308 -23.14 -0.44 27.98
C GLN A 308 -22.13 -0.55 26.84
N TRP A 309 -22.30 -1.55 25.96
CA TRP A 309 -21.38 -1.83 24.85
C TRP A 309 -21.65 -0.97 23.61
N GLU A 310 -20.61 -0.32 23.10
CA GLU A 310 -20.58 0.32 21.79
C GLU A 310 -19.66 -0.47 20.83
N PRO A 311 -20.07 -0.76 19.59
CA PRO A 311 -19.22 -1.47 18.62
C PRO A 311 -17.96 -0.66 18.27
N LYS A 312 -16.83 -1.04 18.85
CA LYS A 312 -15.50 -0.46 18.57
C LYS A 312 -14.62 -1.48 17.85
N PRO A 313 -13.68 -1.05 16.98
CA PRO A 313 -12.69 -1.94 16.41
C PRO A 313 -11.78 -2.51 17.51
N ILE A 314 -11.31 -3.74 17.30
CA ILE A 314 -10.43 -4.44 18.25
C ILE A 314 -9.15 -3.61 18.48
N GLY A 315 -8.82 -3.35 19.75
CA GLY A 315 -7.62 -2.60 20.15
C GLY A 315 -7.83 -1.10 20.38
N VAL A 316 -9.04 -0.58 20.16
CA VAL A 316 -9.47 0.75 20.60
C VAL A 316 -10.33 0.58 21.85
N VAL A 317 -9.94 1.25 22.94
CA VAL A 317 -10.66 1.25 24.22
C VAL A 317 -11.39 2.58 24.37
#